data_AF-A0AAE1USH7-F1
#
_entry.id   AF-A0AAE1USH7-F1
#
_cell.length_a   1.000
_cell.length_b   1.000
_cell.length_c   1.000
_cell.angle_alpha   90.00
_cell.angle_beta   90.00
_cell.angle_gamma   90.00
#
_symmetry.space_group_name_H-M   'P 1'
#
loop_
_entity.id
_entity.type
_entity.pdbx_description
1 polymer ?
#
loop_
_entity_poly.entity_id
_entity_poly.type
_entity_poly.pdbx_seq_one_letter_code
_entity_poly.pdbx_strand_id
1 'polypeptide(L)'
;MGSSTTPESVRTVVVSKLKENEAEGSKGVNLEELKNKMADFAEERDWDQFHTPRNLLFALVGEVGELSEIFQWKGEVPRGLPDWEEKEKQHLGEELSDVLLYLVRLSDICGIDLGKAALEN
;
A
#
# COMPACT_ATOMS: atom_id res chain seq x y z
N MET A 1 -14.87 -24.95 1.54
CA MET A 1 -13.86 -24.62 0.51
C MET A 1 -13.69 -23.12 0.55
N GLY A 2 -12.82 -22.63 1.44
CA GLY A 2 -12.55 -21.20 1.57
C GLY A 2 -11.54 -20.80 0.51
N SER A 3 -11.95 -19.92 -0.40
CA SER A 3 -11.06 -19.30 -1.38
C SER A 3 -10.03 -18.47 -0.61
N SER A 4 -8.78 -18.95 -0.53
CA SER A 4 -7.66 -18.15 -0.05
C SER A 4 -7.35 -17.09 -1.11
N THR A 5 -7.91 -15.90 -0.97
CA THR A 5 -7.39 -14.72 -1.66
C THR A 5 -6.11 -14.31 -0.95
N THR A 6 -4.97 -14.56 -1.61
CA THR A 6 -3.64 -14.15 -1.16
C THR A 6 -3.45 -12.63 -1.30
N PRO A 7 -2.51 -12.02 -0.56
CA PRO A 7 -2.19 -10.58 -0.65
C PRO A 7 -1.95 -10.07 -2.08
N GLU A 8 -1.41 -10.91 -2.97
CA GLU A 8 -1.23 -10.62 -4.41
C GLU A 8 -2.49 -10.10 -5.13
N SER A 9 -3.69 -10.48 -4.68
CA SER A 9 -4.95 -10.08 -5.30
C SER A 9 -5.36 -8.63 -4.98
N VAL A 10 -4.86 -8.04 -3.89
CA VAL A 10 -5.21 -6.67 -3.46
C VAL A 10 -4.42 -5.66 -4.27
N ARG A 11 -3.09 -5.83 -4.26
CA ARG A 11 -2.08 -5.03 -4.95
C ARG A 11 -2.41 -4.87 -6.42
N THR A 12 -2.57 -6.01 -7.12
CA THR A 12 -2.76 -6.03 -8.58
C THR A 12 -3.97 -5.19 -9.01
N VAL A 13 -5.07 -5.25 -8.28
CA VAL A 13 -6.32 -4.63 -8.71
C VAL A 13 -6.43 -3.17 -8.25
N VAL A 14 -5.95 -2.82 -7.06
CA VAL A 14 -5.88 -1.41 -6.60
C VAL A 14 -4.94 -0.62 -7.51
N VAL A 15 -3.76 -1.16 -7.83
CA VAL A 15 -2.81 -0.53 -8.75
C VAL A 15 -3.40 -0.40 -10.15
N SER A 16 -4.17 -1.39 -10.62
CA SER A 16 -4.85 -1.32 -11.93
C SER A 16 -5.90 -0.20 -11.99
N LYS A 17 -6.76 -0.09 -10.96
CA LYS A 17 -7.77 1.00 -10.87
C LYS A 17 -7.16 2.39 -10.65
N LEU A 18 -5.99 2.45 -10.00
CA LEU A 18 -5.23 3.70 -9.88
C LEU A 18 -4.69 4.14 -11.25
N LYS A 19 -4.12 3.21 -12.03
CA LYS A 19 -3.60 3.47 -13.38
C LYS A 19 -4.68 3.88 -14.38
N GLU A 20 -5.90 3.35 -14.28
CA GLU A 20 -7.03 3.73 -15.14
C GLU A 20 -7.45 5.20 -14.98
N ASN A 21 -7.17 5.83 -13.82
CA ASN A 21 -7.55 7.22 -13.53
C ASN A 21 -6.46 8.26 -13.83
N GLU A 22 -5.24 7.86 -14.18
CA GLU A 22 -4.16 8.82 -14.54
C GLU A 22 -4.36 9.51 -15.90
N ALA A 23 -5.39 9.13 -16.66
CA ALA A 23 -5.71 9.71 -17.96
C ALA A 23 -6.24 11.17 -17.89
N GLU A 24 -6.54 11.70 -16.70
CA GLU A 24 -7.03 13.08 -16.52
C GLU A 24 -6.11 13.89 -15.57
N GLY A 25 -5.28 14.77 -16.15
CA GLY A 25 -4.75 15.99 -15.53
C GLY A 25 -4.08 15.85 -14.15
N SER A 26 -2.78 15.56 -14.14
CA SER A 26 -1.90 15.43 -12.97
C SER A 26 -2.07 16.53 -11.90
N LYS A 27 -2.95 16.26 -10.92
CA LYS A 27 -2.70 16.57 -9.52
C LYS A 27 -2.25 15.26 -8.88
N GLY A 28 -1.13 15.28 -8.15
CA GLY A 28 -0.63 14.08 -7.48
C GLY A 28 -1.69 13.48 -6.55
N VAL A 29 -1.68 12.16 -6.42
CA VAL A 29 -2.61 11.43 -5.56
C VAL A 29 -2.37 11.83 -4.09
N ASN A 30 -3.43 12.15 -3.35
CA ASN A 30 -3.35 12.47 -1.92
C ASN A 30 -3.89 11.34 -1.02
N LEU A 31 -3.63 11.43 0.29
CA LEU A 31 -4.02 10.39 1.26
C LEU A 31 -5.53 10.16 1.34
N GLU A 32 -6.33 11.20 1.16
CA GLU A 32 -7.80 11.11 1.20
C GLU A 32 -8.34 10.39 -0.05
N GLU A 33 -7.74 10.65 -1.22
CA GLU A 33 -8.05 9.91 -2.45
C GLU A 33 -7.69 8.43 -2.34
N LEU A 34 -6.52 8.10 -1.75
CA LEU A 34 -6.13 6.72 -1.50
C LEU A 34 -7.12 6.04 -0.55
N LYS A 35 -7.46 6.70 0.56
CA LYS A 35 -8.43 6.21 1.54
C LYS A 35 -9.75 5.83 0.87
N ASN A 36 -10.31 6.75 0.09
CA ASN A 36 -11.59 6.54 -0.58
C ASN A 36 -11.52 5.37 -1.58
N LYS A 37 -10.47 5.33 -2.41
CA LYS A 37 -10.29 4.23 -3.37
C LYS A 37 -10.15 2.86 -2.69
N MET A 38 -9.48 2.82 -1.53
CA MET A 38 -9.35 1.59 -0.76
C MET A 38 -10.67 1.17 -0.10
N ALA A 39 -11.46 2.13 0.38
CA ALA A 39 -12.79 1.87 0.92
C ALA A 39 -13.73 1.31 -0.14
N ASP A 40 -13.81 1.97 -1.31
CA ASP A 40 -14.62 1.51 -2.44
C ASP A 40 -14.21 0.09 -2.86
N PHE A 41 -12.90 -0.17 -2.93
CA PHE A 41 -12.37 -1.47 -3.31
C PHE A 41 -12.75 -2.60 -2.33
N ALA A 42 -12.72 -2.30 -1.03
CA ALA A 42 -13.06 -3.23 0.03
C ALA A 42 -14.57 -3.51 0.07
N GLU A 43 -15.39 -2.48 -0.09
CA GLU A 43 -16.85 -2.60 -0.14
C GLU A 43 -17.31 -3.45 -1.33
N GLU A 44 -16.78 -3.19 -2.54
CA GLU A 44 -17.07 -3.97 -3.75
C GLU A 44 -16.81 -5.48 -3.60
N ARG A 45 -15.91 -5.86 -2.69
CA ARG A 45 -15.48 -7.25 -2.48
C ARG A 45 -16.01 -7.86 -1.19
N ASP A 46 -16.81 -7.11 -0.43
CA ASP A 46 -17.27 -7.50 0.90
C ASP A 46 -16.09 -7.85 1.84
N TRP A 47 -14.98 -7.12 1.72
CA TRP A 47 -13.75 -7.40 2.47
C TRP A 47 -13.68 -6.75 3.85
N ASP A 48 -14.63 -5.86 4.15
CA ASP A 48 -14.67 -5.19 5.45
C ASP A 48 -14.82 -6.14 6.63
N GLN A 49 -15.40 -7.33 6.40
CA GLN A 49 -15.44 -8.41 7.39
C GLN A 49 -14.04 -8.89 7.85
N PHE A 50 -13.01 -8.72 7.01
CA PHE A 50 -11.63 -9.12 7.31
C PHE A 50 -10.76 -7.96 7.80
N HIS A 51 -11.17 -6.71 7.54
CA HIS A 51 -10.44 -5.48 7.84
C HIS A 51 -10.61 -5.01 9.30
N THR A 52 -10.35 -5.89 10.26
CA THR A 52 -10.20 -5.45 11.66
C THR A 52 -8.86 -4.71 11.86
N PRO A 53 -8.75 -3.76 12.81
CA PRO A 53 -7.49 -3.04 13.06
C PRO A 53 -6.29 -3.97 13.27
N ARG A 54 -6.49 -5.07 14.00
CA ARG A 54 -5.43 -6.07 14.27
C ARG A 54 -4.98 -6.78 12.99
N ASN A 55 -5.92 -7.16 12.13
CA ASN A 55 -5.58 -7.87 10.89
C ASN A 55 -4.83 -6.95 9.92
N LEU A 56 -5.29 -5.70 9.78
CA LEU A 56 -4.61 -4.70 8.95
C LEU A 56 -3.21 -4.37 9.47
N LEU A 57 -3.03 -4.28 10.79
CA LEU A 57 -1.71 -4.12 11.39
C LEU A 57 -0.79 -5.29 11.06
N PHE A 58 -1.28 -6.54 11.11
CA PHE A 58 -0.47 -7.69 10.75
C PHE A 58 -0.15 -7.78 9.26
N ALA A 59 -1.09 -7.39 8.39
CA ALA A 59 -0.83 -7.26 6.97
C ALA A 59 0.26 -6.21 6.71
N LEU A 60 0.15 -5.02 7.32
CA LEU A 60 1.16 -3.97 7.26
C LEU A 60 2.55 -4.47 7.70
N VAL A 61 2.63 -5.22 8.80
CA VAL A 61 3.91 -5.81 9.25
C VAL A 61 4.45 -6.82 8.24
N GLY A 62 3.57 -7.58 7.57
CA GLY A 62 3.94 -8.45 6.46
C GLY A 62 4.61 -7.69 5.32
N GLU A 63 3.99 -6.61 4.83
CA GLU A 63 4.54 -5.79 3.75
C GLU A 63 5.84 -5.09 4.13
N VAL A 64 5.99 -4.67 5.40
CA VAL A 64 7.27 -4.17 5.92
C VAL A 64 8.34 -5.25 5.89
N GLY A 65 7.96 -6.51 6.13
CA GLY A 65 8.80 -7.69 5.95
C GLY A 65 9.25 -7.84 4.50
N GLU A 66 8.33 -7.84 3.54
CA GLU A 66 8.65 -7.94 2.10
C GLU A 66 9.56 -6.80 1.65
N LEU A 67 9.26 -5.56 2.06
CA LEU A 67 10.12 -4.40 1.85
C LEU A 67 11.52 -4.62 2.43
N SER A 68 11.63 -5.22 3.63
CA SER A 68 12.91 -5.51 4.27
C SER A 68 13.71 -6.57 3.50
N GLU A 69 13.05 -7.56 2.91
CA GLU A 69 13.70 -8.62 2.12
C GLU A 69 14.46 -8.07 0.91
N ILE A 70 14.02 -6.95 0.33
CA ILE A 70 14.71 -6.25 -0.77
C ILE A 70 16.11 -5.78 -0.31
N PHE A 71 16.24 -5.35 0.95
CA PHE A 71 17.47 -4.78 1.49
C PHE A 71 18.31 -5.79 2.28
N GLN A 72 17.77 -6.92 2.71
CA GLN A 72 18.38 -7.81 3.71
C GLN A 72 19.81 -8.29 3.38
N TRP A 73 20.14 -8.42 2.09
CA TRP A 73 21.47 -8.84 1.61
C TRP A 73 22.26 -7.73 0.92
N LYS A 74 21.72 -6.50 0.89
CA LYS A 74 22.42 -5.32 0.38
C LYS A 74 23.31 -4.79 1.50
N GLY A 75 24.53 -4.38 1.16
CA GLY A 75 25.39 -3.61 2.07
C GLY A 75 24.88 -2.17 2.22
N GLU A 76 25.79 -1.20 2.30
CA GLU A 76 25.37 0.20 2.22
C GLU A 76 24.71 0.50 0.86
N VAL A 77 23.48 1.01 0.88
CA VAL A 77 22.74 1.39 -0.32
C VAL A 77 22.83 2.90 -0.53
N PRO A 78 23.48 3.38 -1.61
CA PRO A 78 23.61 4.82 -1.86
C PRO A 78 22.27 5.46 -2.23
N ARG A 79 22.12 6.73 -1.84
CA ARG A 79 20.95 7.55 -2.19
C ARG A 79 20.76 7.57 -3.71
N GLY A 80 19.50 7.38 -4.14
CA GLY A 80 19.13 7.44 -5.56
C GLY A 80 19.31 6.12 -6.31
N LEU A 81 19.80 5.06 -5.64
CA LEU A 81 19.85 3.70 -6.19
C LEU A 81 20.55 3.61 -7.57
N PRO A 82 21.74 4.22 -7.77
CA PRO A 82 22.42 4.26 -9.06
C PRO A 82 22.74 2.89 -9.64
N ASP A 83 23.00 1.91 -8.77
CA ASP A 83 23.40 0.55 -9.16
C ASP A 83 22.22 -0.45 -9.20
N TRP A 84 20.99 0.05 -9.08
CA TRP A 84 19.79 -0.79 -9.10
C TRP A 84 19.20 -0.84 -10.50
N GLU A 85 18.82 -2.04 -10.93
CA GLU A 85 18.08 -2.24 -12.17
C GLU A 85 16.65 -1.68 -12.04
N GLU A 86 16.05 -1.29 -13.18
CA GLU A 86 14.67 -0.76 -13.18
C GLU A 86 13.66 -1.75 -12.59
N LYS A 87 13.87 -3.07 -12.77
CA LYS A 87 13.03 -4.08 -12.14
C LYS A 87 13.12 -4.08 -10.60
N GLU A 88 14.30 -3.78 -10.05
CA GLU A 88 14.50 -3.72 -8.59
C GLU A 88 13.84 -2.46 -8.03
N LYS A 89 13.94 -1.33 -8.75
CA LYS A 89 13.27 -0.08 -8.37
C LYS A 89 11.75 -0.21 -8.48
N GLN A 90 11.25 -0.92 -9.50
CA GLN A 90 9.84 -1.22 -9.64
C GLN A 90 9.37 -2.04 -8.43
N HIS A 91 10.05 -3.16 -8.13
CA HIS A 91 9.69 -4.00 -6.98
C HIS A 91 9.73 -3.22 -5.66
N LEU A 92 10.77 -2.40 -5.44
CA LEU A 92 10.83 -1.49 -4.29
C LEU A 92 9.64 -0.53 -4.23
N GLY A 93 9.28 0.07 -5.35
CA GLY A 93 8.13 0.97 -5.44
C GLY A 93 6.81 0.27 -5.12
N GLU A 94 6.69 -1.00 -5.51
CA GLU A 94 5.53 -1.81 -5.22
C GLU A 94 5.42 -2.13 -3.72
N GLU A 95 6.49 -2.59 -3.05
CA GLU A 95 6.45 -2.88 -1.60
C GLU A 95 6.27 -1.62 -0.75
N LEU A 96 6.88 -0.49 -1.16
CA LEU A 96 6.62 0.81 -0.53
C LEU A 96 5.15 1.22 -0.66
N SER A 97 4.53 0.92 -1.80
CA SER A 97 3.12 1.22 -2.04
C SER A 97 2.23 0.34 -1.18
N ASP A 98 2.53 -0.95 -1.02
CA ASP A 98 1.73 -1.86 -0.19
C ASP A 98 1.77 -1.47 1.29
N VAL A 99 2.94 -1.09 1.81
CA VAL A 99 3.08 -0.49 3.15
C VAL A 99 2.22 0.76 3.31
N LEU A 100 2.26 1.68 2.33
CA LEU A 100 1.46 2.91 2.35
C LEU A 100 -0.04 2.59 2.36
N LEU A 101 -0.49 1.70 1.47
CA LEU A 101 -1.90 1.36 1.32
C LEU A 101 -2.45 0.73 2.61
N TYR A 102 -1.75 -0.25 3.20
CA TYR A 102 -2.20 -0.82 4.47
C TYR A 102 -2.19 0.18 5.62
N LEU A 103 -1.22 1.11 5.67
CA LEU A 103 -1.21 2.17 6.67
C LEU A 103 -2.41 3.11 6.51
N VAL A 104 -2.73 3.52 5.28
CA VAL A 104 -3.90 4.35 4.98
C VAL A 104 -5.18 3.63 5.38
N ARG A 105 -5.36 2.36 4.98
CA ARG A 105 -6.57 1.59 5.35
C ARG A 105 -6.68 1.36 6.85
N LEU A 106 -5.56 1.10 7.53
CA LEU A 106 -5.55 0.99 8.98
C LEU A 106 -5.99 2.29 9.65
N SER A 107 -5.50 3.45 9.17
CA SER A 107 -5.90 4.76 9.71
C SER A 107 -7.39 5.02 9.53
N ASP A 108 -7.94 4.66 8.37
CA ASP A 108 -9.37 4.78 8.05
C ASP A 108 -10.25 3.98 9.00
N ILE A 109 -9.95 2.67 9.15
CA ILE A 109 -10.68 1.78 10.06
C ILE A 109 -10.55 2.24 11.53
N CYS A 110 -9.44 2.88 11.90
CA CYS A 110 -9.24 3.47 13.22
C CYS A 110 -9.89 4.85 13.40
N GLY A 111 -10.46 5.45 12.36
CA GLY A 111 -11.04 6.80 12.41
C GLY A 111 -10.00 7.90 12.61
N ILE A 112 -8.77 7.70 12.14
CA ILE A 112 -7.64 8.63 12.27
C ILE A 112 -7.41 9.34 10.93
N ASP A 113 -7.45 10.66 10.95
CA ASP A 113 -6.96 11.48 9.83
C ASP A 113 -5.42 11.44 9.82
N LEU A 114 -4.87 10.54 9.01
CA LEU A 114 -3.44 10.31 8.92
C LEU A 114 -2.67 11.55 8.43
N GLY A 115 -3.23 12.28 7.47
CA GLY A 115 -2.61 13.49 6.92
C GLY A 115 -2.49 14.58 7.97
N LYS A 116 -3.57 14.82 8.73
CA LYS A 116 -3.56 15.74 9.87
C LYS A 116 -2.60 15.27 10.97
N ALA A 117 -2.67 14.01 11.37
CA ALA A 117 -1.81 13.45 12.41
C ALA A 117 -0.30 13.53 12.07
N ALA A 118 0.06 13.43 10.79
CA ALA A 118 1.44 13.59 10.33
C ALA A 118 1.95 15.04 10.43
N LEU A 119 1.07 16.04 10.33
CA LEU A 119 1.42 17.46 10.39
C LEU A 119 1.45 18.02 11.83
N GLU A 120 0.80 17.33 12.77
CA GLU A 120 0.72 17.73 14.19
C GLU A 120 1.81 17.10 15.07
N ASN A 121 2.65 16.21 14.52
CA ASN A 121 3.77 15.55 15.21
C ASN A 121 5.06 16.40 15.24
#